data_AF-A0A293LIZ6-F1
#
_entry.id   AF-A0A293LIZ6-F1
#
_cell.length_a   1.000
_cell.length_b   1.000
_cell.length_c   1.000
_cell.angle_alpha   90.00
_cell.angle_beta   90.00
_cell.angle_gamma   90.00
#
_symmetry.space_group_name_H-M   'P 1'
#
loop_
_entity.id
_entity.type
_entity.pdbx_description
1 polymer ?
#
loop_
_entity_poly.entity_id
_entity_poly.type
_entity_poly.pdbx_seq_one_letter_code
_entity_poly.pdbx_strand_id
1 'polypeptide(L)'
;MADDECANDVFDEDADPSRLAEVEWNKLSGACMKDGLRDGISTGKGKALQEGFDRGFQEGFQLVKDISVWRGFLKGVSSSVANSGPLTELCERLASLERDIMKGKKPTLNASELKCQMVDVLNSMELHHLVAAISEL
;
A
#
# COMPACT_ATOMS: atom_id res chain seq x y z
N MET A 1 -69.91 41.53 6.77
CA MET A 1 -69.03 41.99 7.86
C MET A 1 -68.06 40.84 8.08
N ALA A 2 -66.79 41.09 7.81
CA ALA A 2 -65.72 40.11 7.87
C ALA A 2 -65.29 39.89 9.32
N ASP A 3 -65.00 38.65 9.69
CA ASP A 3 -64.06 38.34 10.77
C ASP A 3 -63.08 37.31 10.19
N ASP A 4 -61.98 37.87 9.72
CA ASP A 4 -60.78 37.23 9.19
C ASP A 4 -60.07 36.55 10.36
N GLU A 5 -59.95 35.22 10.32
CA GLU A 5 -59.11 34.45 11.24
C GLU A 5 -57.65 34.87 11.01
N CYS A 6 -57.23 35.89 11.75
CA CYS A 6 -55.86 36.35 11.79
C CYS A 6 -54.94 35.18 12.15
N ALA A 7 -54.12 34.82 11.16
CA ALA A 7 -52.76 34.35 11.31
C ALA A 7 -52.53 33.37 12.46
N ASN A 8 -52.66 32.08 12.11
CA ASN A 8 -51.95 30.98 12.76
C ASN A 8 -50.59 31.46 13.29
N ASP A 9 -50.50 31.55 14.60
CA ASP A 9 -49.38 32.03 15.38
C ASP A 9 -48.23 31.04 15.25
N VAL A 10 -47.36 31.27 14.26
CA VAL A 10 -46.21 30.39 13.95
C VAL A 10 -45.03 30.67 14.90
N PHE A 11 -45.11 31.70 15.74
CA PHE A 11 -44.05 32.08 16.68
C PHE A 11 -44.62 32.50 18.03
N ASP A 12 -44.75 31.53 18.93
CA ASP A 12 -45.01 31.72 20.37
C ASP A 12 -43.97 32.72 20.94
N GLU A 13 -44.41 33.96 21.22
CA GLU A 13 -43.59 35.05 21.73
C GLU A 13 -43.06 34.79 23.16
N ASP A 14 -43.57 33.74 23.82
CA ASP A 14 -43.17 33.25 25.16
C ASP A 14 -42.25 32.00 25.11
N ALA A 15 -41.47 31.83 24.04
CA ALA A 15 -40.48 30.75 23.97
C ALA A 15 -39.41 30.92 25.08
N ASP A 16 -39.62 30.24 26.22
CA ASP A 16 -38.70 30.21 27.35
C ASP A 16 -37.26 29.91 26.86
N PRO A 17 -36.32 30.85 27.00
CA PRO A 17 -34.97 30.69 26.49
C PRO A 17 -34.25 29.48 27.10
N SER A 18 -34.66 29.03 28.29
CA SER A 18 -34.13 27.82 28.92
C SER A 18 -34.58 26.56 28.19
N ARG A 19 -35.83 26.52 27.70
CA ARG A 19 -36.37 25.39 26.91
C ARG A 19 -35.76 25.37 25.52
N LEU A 20 -35.54 26.54 24.91
CA LEU A 20 -34.84 26.63 23.62
C LEU A 20 -33.39 26.12 23.75
N ALA A 21 -32.69 26.53 24.81
CA ALA A 21 -31.33 26.06 25.10
C ALA A 21 -31.26 24.55 25.31
N GLU A 22 -32.24 23.95 26.01
CA GLU A 22 -32.31 22.50 26.21
C GLU A 22 -32.56 21.74 24.90
N VAL A 23 -33.42 22.26 24.02
CA VAL A 23 -33.68 21.69 22.69
C VAL A 23 -32.42 21.75 21.82
N GLU A 24 -31.71 22.89 21.81
CA GLU A 24 -30.47 23.04 21.05
C GLU A 24 -29.35 22.16 21.61
N TRP A 25 -29.24 22.06 22.94
CA TRP A 25 -28.29 21.17 23.60
C TRP A 25 -28.53 19.69 23.24
N ASN A 26 -29.79 19.26 23.26
CA ASN A 26 -30.15 17.88 22.89
C ASN A 26 -29.88 17.60 21.40
N LYS A 27 -30.15 18.56 20.52
CA LYS A 27 -29.80 18.46 19.09
C LYS A 27 -28.30 18.34 18.89
N LEU A 28 -27.52 19.20 19.55
CA LEU A 28 -26.06 19.22 19.45
C LEU A 28 -25.44 17.94 20.00
N SER A 29 -25.90 17.48 21.17
CA SER A 29 -25.46 16.23 21.79
C SER A 29 -25.76 15.02 20.91
N GLY A 30 -26.97 14.95 20.36
CA GLY A 30 -27.36 13.89 19.42
C GLY A 30 -26.55 13.91 18.12
N ALA A 31 -26.22 15.09 17.59
CA ALA A 31 -25.34 15.21 16.42
C ALA A 31 -23.91 14.76 16.74
N CYS A 32 -23.33 15.27 17.83
CA CYS A 32 -21.98 14.92 18.29
C CYS A 32 -21.82 13.41 18.50
N MET A 33 -22.81 12.74 19.10
CA MET A 33 -22.75 11.29 19.32
C MET A 33 -22.79 10.49 18.00
N LYS A 34 -23.63 10.91 17.04
CA LYS A 34 -23.72 10.27 15.71
C LYS A 34 -22.46 10.51 14.89
N ASP A 35 -21.91 11.71 14.96
CA ASP A 35 -20.70 12.10 14.25
C ASP A 35 -19.48 11.39 14.83
N GLY A 36 -19.37 11.29 16.16
CA GLY A 36 -18.32 10.52 16.83
C GLY A 36 -18.38 9.03 16.48
N LEU A 37 -19.57 8.43 16.39
CA LEU A 37 -19.73 7.04 15.95
C LEU A 37 -19.31 6.85 14.49
N ARG A 38 -19.72 7.76 13.60
CA ARG A 38 -19.35 7.72 12.17
C ARG A 38 -17.84 7.87 11.99
N ASP A 39 -17.25 8.82 12.71
CA ASP A 39 -15.83 9.11 12.64
C ASP A 39 -14.99 7.97 13.21
N GLY A 40 -15.43 7.37 14.32
CA GLY A 40 -14.81 6.17 14.87
C GLY A 40 -14.84 4.98 13.90
N ILE A 41 -15.96 4.74 13.22
CA ILE A 41 -16.07 3.69 12.18
C ILE A 41 -15.14 4.00 11.00
N SER A 42 -15.13 5.25 10.54
CA SER A 42 -14.28 5.70 9.43
C SER A 42 -12.80 5.53 9.75
N THR A 43 -12.38 6.04 10.91
CA THR A 43 -11.01 5.95 11.41
C THR A 43 -10.57 4.51 11.60
N GLY A 44 -11.43 3.66 12.19
CA GLY A 44 -11.12 2.24 12.37
C GLY A 44 -10.90 1.51 11.04
N LYS A 45 -11.76 1.76 10.05
CA LYS A 45 -11.61 1.19 8.69
C LYS A 45 -10.33 1.69 8.01
N GLY A 46 -10.06 2.99 8.09
CA GLY A 46 -8.86 3.59 7.53
C GLY A 46 -7.59 3.00 8.14
N LYS A 47 -7.55 2.84 9.47
CA LYS A 47 -6.41 2.25 10.17
C LYS A 47 -6.17 0.80 9.75
N ALA A 48 -7.20 -0.04 9.76
CA ALA A 48 -7.08 -1.44 9.36
C ALA A 48 -6.63 -1.59 7.90
N LEU A 49 -7.12 -0.73 7.01
CA LEU A 49 -6.70 -0.71 5.60
C LEU A 49 -5.23 -0.31 5.46
N GLN A 50 -4.80 0.75 6.16
CA GLN A 50 -3.43 1.21 6.11
C GLN A 50 -2.45 0.16 6.65
N GLU A 51 -2.78 -0.49 7.76
CA GLU A 51 -1.96 -1.58 8.32
C GLU A 51 -1.80 -2.75 7.33
N GLY A 52 -2.88 -3.08 6.59
CA GLY A 52 -2.84 -4.07 5.53
C GLY A 52 -1.98 -3.63 4.34
N PHE A 53 -2.11 -2.37 3.92
CA PHE A 53 -1.33 -1.79 2.84
C PHE A 53 0.15 -1.73 3.18
N ASP A 54 0.52 -1.23 4.36
CA ASP A 54 1.90 -1.09 4.81
C ASP A 54 2.61 -2.43 4.84
N ARG A 55 1.94 -3.47 5.34
CA ARG A 55 2.46 -4.84 5.34
C ARG A 55 2.67 -5.36 3.93
N GLY A 56 1.66 -5.27 3.07
CA GLY A 56 1.75 -5.74 1.69
C GLY A 56 2.80 -4.97 0.89
N PHE A 57 2.92 -3.67 1.13
CA PHE A 57 3.94 -2.82 0.52
C PHE A 57 5.33 -3.21 0.98
N GLN A 58 5.54 -3.42 2.28
CA GLN A 58 6.83 -3.84 2.81
C GLN A 58 7.28 -5.18 2.20
N GLU A 59 6.41 -6.18 2.20
CA GLU A 59 6.70 -7.51 1.65
C GLU A 59 7.00 -7.43 0.13
N GLY A 60 6.14 -6.75 -0.63
CA GLY A 60 6.33 -6.58 -2.08
C GLY A 60 7.57 -5.75 -2.42
N PHE A 61 7.85 -4.71 -1.65
CA PHE A 61 9.01 -3.85 -1.84
C PHE A 61 10.32 -4.60 -1.59
N GLN A 62 10.43 -5.37 -0.50
CA GLN A 62 11.64 -6.16 -0.24
C GLN A 62 11.90 -7.15 -1.39
N LEU A 63 10.88 -7.87 -1.83
CA LEU A 63 11.02 -8.82 -2.94
C LEU A 63 11.51 -8.17 -4.23
N VAL A 64 10.89 -7.05 -4.64
CA VAL A 64 11.28 -6.33 -5.87
C VAL A 64 12.68 -5.73 -5.73
N LYS A 65 13.02 -5.18 -4.54
CA LYS A 65 14.33 -4.62 -4.25
C LYS A 65 15.43 -5.68 -4.45
N ASP A 66 15.29 -6.86 -3.86
CA ASP A 66 16.31 -7.92 -3.96
C ASP A 66 16.54 -8.35 -5.41
N ILE A 67 15.44 -8.57 -6.16
CA ILE A 67 15.48 -8.90 -7.59
C ILE A 67 16.18 -7.79 -8.40
N SER A 68 15.84 -6.53 -8.13
CA SER A 68 16.44 -5.38 -8.81
C SER A 68 17.93 -5.25 -8.51
N VAL A 69 18.35 -5.50 -7.26
CA VAL A 69 19.76 -5.52 -6.85
C VAL A 69 20.53 -6.62 -7.58
N TRP A 70 20.01 -7.84 -7.60
CA TRP A 70 20.60 -8.96 -8.34
C TRP A 70 20.73 -8.68 -9.82
N ARG A 71 19.69 -8.08 -10.43
CA ARG A 71 19.71 -7.68 -11.84
C ARG A 71 20.77 -6.62 -12.11
N GLY A 72 20.88 -5.61 -11.25
CA GLY A 72 21.89 -4.57 -11.35
C GLY A 72 23.30 -5.13 -11.24
N PHE A 73 23.52 -6.02 -10.27
CA PHE A 73 24.77 -6.72 -10.07
C PHE A 73 25.18 -7.52 -11.31
N LEU A 74 24.31 -8.42 -11.80
CA LEU A 74 24.59 -9.21 -13.01
C LEU A 74 24.88 -8.32 -14.21
N LYS A 75 24.13 -7.23 -14.39
CA LYS A 75 24.37 -6.30 -15.50
C LYS A 75 25.74 -5.62 -15.41
N GLY A 76 26.19 -5.29 -14.20
CA GLY A 76 27.55 -4.83 -13.94
C GLY A 76 28.59 -5.88 -14.31
N VAL A 77 28.43 -7.12 -13.83
CA VAL A 77 29.36 -8.22 -14.14
C VAL A 77 29.39 -8.52 -15.64
N SER A 78 28.24 -8.61 -16.30
CA SER A 78 28.12 -8.83 -17.75
C SER A 78 28.87 -7.80 -18.58
N SER A 79 28.96 -6.55 -18.11
CA SER A 79 29.69 -5.49 -18.83
C SER A 79 31.22 -5.70 -18.83
N SER A 80 31.74 -6.48 -17.89
CA SER A 80 33.18 -6.69 -17.69
C SER A 80 33.68 -8.04 -18.21
N VAL A 81 32.79 -8.95 -18.62
CA VAL A 81 33.13 -10.32 -19.02
C VAL A 81 32.91 -10.52 -20.52
N ALA A 82 33.88 -11.15 -21.19
CA ALA A 82 33.85 -11.36 -22.65
C ALA A 82 32.73 -12.32 -23.12
N ASN A 83 32.40 -13.35 -22.33
CA ASN A 83 31.32 -14.29 -22.64
C ASN A 83 30.15 -14.11 -21.65
N SER A 84 29.40 -13.01 -21.80
CA SER A 84 28.33 -12.65 -20.87
C SER A 84 26.97 -13.30 -21.17
N GLY A 85 26.88 -14.18 -22.17
CA GLY A 85 25.61 -14.77 -22.64
C GLY A 85 24.74 -15.33 -21.52
N PRO A 86 25.27 -16.25 -20.68
CA PRO A 86 24.51 -16.81 -19.55
C PRO A 86 24.05 -15.75 -18.53
N LEU A 87 24.86 -14.73 -18.27
CA LEU A 87 24.53 -13.65 -17.33
C LEU A 87 23.45 -12.72 -17.90
N THR A 88 23.50 -12.44 -19.21
CA THR A 88 22.47 -11.66 -19.91
C THR A 88 21.13 -12.38 -19.90
N GLU A 89 21.11 -13.70 -20.13
CA GLU A 89 19.88 -14.50 -20.05
C GLU A 89 19.26 -14.43 -18.64
N LEU A 90 20.08 -14.57 -17.59
CA LEU A 90 19.62 -14.40 -16.21
C LEU A 90 19.09 -12.98 -15.93
N CYS A 91 19.74 -11.94 -16.47
CA CYS A 91 19.24 -10.57 -16.37
C CYS A 91 17.85 -10.41 -16.99
N GLU A 92 17.61 -11.02 -18.14
CA GLU A 92 16.32 -10.98 -18.83
C GLU A 92 15.23 -11.72 -18.05
N ARG A 93 15.57 -12.89 -17.48
CA ARG A 93 14.67 -13.66 -16.60
C ARG A 93 14.30 -12.87 -15.35
N LEU A 94 15.26 -12.24 -14.67
CA LEU A 94 15.00 -11.35 -13.53
C LEU A 94 14.14 -10.14 -13.92
N ALA A 95 14.38 -9.55 -15.10
CA ALA A 95 13.55 -8.46 -15.61
C ALA A 95 12.11 -8.91 -15.90
N SER A 96 11.91 -10.15 -16.37
CA SER A 96 10.57 -10.71 -16.54
C SER A 96 9.87 -10.94 -15.21
N LEU A 97 10.58 -11.49 -14.23
CA LEU A 97 10.05 -11.71 -12.88
C LEU A 97 9.62 -10.39 -12.23
N GLU A 98 10.47 -9.37 -12.31
CA GLU A 98 10.16 -8.02 -11.79
C GLU A 98 8.91 -7.44 -12.43
N ARG A 99 8.76 -7.56 -13.76
CA ARG A 99 7.55 -7.10 -14.48
C ARG A 99 6.30 -7.87 -14.06
N ASP A 100 6.40 -9.18 -13.85
CA ASP A 100 5.27 -10.00 -13.44
C ASP A 100 4.81 -9.64 -12.02
N ILE A 101 5.76 -9.43 -11.09
CA ILE A 101 5.47 -8.98 -9.72
C ILE A 101 4.82 -7.59 -9.73
N MET A 102 5.37 -6.63 -10.49
CA MET A 102 4.79 -5.28 -10.60
C MET A 102 3.38 -5.28 -11.20
N LYS A 103 3.05 -6.25 -12.06
CA LYS A 103 1.71 -6.42 -12.63
C LYS A 103 0.76 -7.19 -11.70
N GLY A 104 1.20 -7.57 -10.50
CA GLY A 104 0.41 -8.39 -9.57
C GLY A 104 0.11 -9.80 -10.11
N LYS A 105 0.84 -10.26 -11.13
CA LYS A 105 0.70 -11.60 -11.67
C LYS A 105 1.42 -12.55 -10.72
N LYS A 106 0.84 -13.74 -10.48
CA LYS A 106 1.57 -14.80 -9.78
C LYS A 106 2.88 -15.06 -10.55
N PRO A 107 4.05 -14.88 -9.94
CA PRO A 107 5.31 -15.05 -10.63
C PRO A 107 5.44 -16.50 -11.11
N THR A 108 5.88 -16.66 -12.35
CA THR A 108 6.11 -17.97 -12.97
C THR A 108 7.41 -18.62 -12.49
N LEU A 109 8.36 -17.80 -11.99
CA LEU A 109 9.63 -18.22 -11.41
C LEU A 109 9.76 -17.76 -9.96
N ASN A 110 10.41 -18.57 -9.12
CA ASN A 110 10.69 -18.20 -7.73
C ASN A 110 12.01 -17.42 -7.61
N ALA A 111 12.03 -16.39 -6.76
CA ALA A 111 13.24 -15.59 -6.52
C ALA A 111 14.40 -16.44 -5.96
N SER A 112 14.10 -17.40 -5.09
CA SER A 112 15.10 -18.34 -4.54
C SER A 112 15.74 -19.22 -5.61
N GLU A 113 14.95 -19.69 -6.57
CA GLU A 113 15.42 -20.53 -7.66
C GLU A 113 16.35 -19.75 -8.60
N LEU A 114 15.99 -18.50 -8.92
CA LEU A 114 16.85 -17.60 -9.68
C LEU A 114 18.15 -17.26 -8.92
N LYS A 115 18.10 -17.08 -7.59
CA LYS A 115 19.29 -16.88 -6.77
C LYS A 115 20.24 -18.07 -6.86
N CYS A 116 19.73 -19.30 -6.79
CA CYS A 116 20.55 -20.51 -6.98
C CYS A 116 21.16 -20.55 -8.40
N GLN A 117 20.36 -20.32 -9.44
CA GLN A 117 20.86 -20.29 -10.83
C GLN A 117 21.96 -19.25 -11.04
N MET A 118 21.86 -18.08 -10.38
CA MET A 118 22.90 -17.05 -10.42
C MET A 118 24.22 -17.55 -9.82
N VAL A 119 24.16 -18.21 -8.66
CA VAL A 119 25.35 -18.78 -8.01
C VAL A 119 25.98 -19.85 -8.89
N ASP A 120 25.18 -20.73 -9.49
CA ASP A 120 25.65 -21.78 -10.37
C ASP A 120 26.35 -21.21 -11.63
N VAL A 121 25.74 -20.22 -12.27
CA VAL A 121 26.32 -19.56 -13.46
C VAL A 121 27.63 -18.87 -13.11
N LEU A 122 27.69 -18.10 -12.02
CA LEU A 122 28.94 -17.45 -11.61
C LEU A 122 30.04 -18.44 -11.30
N ASN A 123 29.71 -19.56 -10.64
CA ASN A 123 30.68 -20.63 -10.39
C ASN A 123 31.16 -21.28 -11.68
N SER A 124 30.27 -21.55 -12.65
CA SER A 124 30.65 -22.12 -13.95
C SER A 124 31.53 -21.19 -14.81
N MET A 125 31.46 -19.89 -14.54
CA MET A 125 32.27 -18.86 -15.20
C MET A 125 33.56 -18.53 -14.43
N GLU A 126 33.89 -19.32 -13.39
CA GLU A 126 35.06 -19.14 -12.51
C GLU A 126 35.06 -17.79 -11.74
N LEU A 127 33.88 -17.18 -11.57
CA LEU A 127 33.67 -15.91 -10.87
C LEU A 127 33.35 -16.12 -9.37
N HIS A 128 34.07 -17.04 -8.72
CA HIS A 128 33.78 -17.45 -7.33
C HIS A 128 33.82 -16.31 -6.31
N HIS A 129 34.72 -15.34 -6.51
CA HIS A 129 34.86 -14.18 -5.63
C HIS A 129 33.60 -13.28 -5.61
N LEU A 130 32.75 -13.37 -6.63
CA LEU A 130 31.51 -12.61 -6.75
C LEU A 130 30.31 -13.31 -6.10
N VAL A 131 30.41 -14.60 -5.78
CA VAL A 131 29.33 -15.36 -5.13
C VAL A 131 29.09 -14.89 -3.70
N ALA A 132 30.16 -14.48 -2.99
CA ALA A 132 30.06 -13.90 -1.66
C ALA A 132 29.20 -12.62 -1.68
N ALA A 133 29.38 -11.77 -2.69
CA ALA A 133 28.61 -10.53 -2.84
C ALA A 133 27.10 -10.79 -2.97
N ILE A 134 26.69 -11.83 -3.70
CA ILE A 134 25.26 -12.19 -3.83
C ILE A 134 24.68 -12.82 -2.56
N SER A 135 25.52 -13.46 -1.75
CA SER A 135 25.06 -14.08 -0.49
C SER A 135 24.81 -13.03 0.59
N GLU A 136 25.52 -11.91 0.53
CA GLU A 136 25.36 -10.74 1.41
C GLU A 136 24.27 -9.76 0.95
N LEU A 137 23.75 -9.93 -0.28
CA LEU A 137 22.65 -9.18 -0.90
C LEU A 137 21.30 -9.91 -0.75
#